data_AF-R7L3Q5-F1
#
_entry.id   AF-R7L3Q5-F1
#
_cell.length_a   1.000
_cell.length_b   1.000
_cell.length_c   1.000
_cell.angle_alpha   90.00
_cell.angle_beta   90.00
_cell.angle_gamma   90.00
#
_symmetry.space_group_name_H-M   'P 1'
#
loop_
_entity.id
_entity.type
_entity.pdbx_description
1 polymer ?
#
loop_
_entity_poly.entity_id
_entity_poly.type
_entity_poly.pdbx_seq_one_letter_code
_entity_poly.pdbx_strand_id
1 'polypeptide(L)'
;MKIPFFVIAFFAAAALCAQPVFPLRGNSYVQRGILEYGGEEFPITVFVKYFGLSSETAIVVDSSMGNLAKFVLGSDGSEKSLEVSQVIPERIVRKTMLRDARAVFGYYGLLGADVVKMSKNLRGFAADLKFDGYSVKFSDYKLWGEGKLLPQTIEIASDSYKLKLTLVALLK
;
A
#
# COMPACT_ATOMS: atom_id res chain seq x y z
N MET A 1 34.44 -40.28 -3.60
CA MET A 1 32.96 -40.33 -3.47
C MET A 1 32.48 -39.04 -2.85
N LYS A 2 31.78 -38.21 -3.62
CA LYS A 2 31.24 -36.91 -3.23
C LYS A 2 29.71 -37.00 -3.33
N ILE A 3 29.02 -36.83 -2.21
CA ILE A 3 27.60 -36.44 -1.99
C ILE A 3 27.46 -36.48 -0.45
N PRO A 4 26.98 -35.42 0.24
CA PRO A 4 25.84 -34.63 -0.19
C PRO A 4 26.02 -33.12 0.00
N PHE A 5 26.30 -32.42 -1.11
CA PHE A 5 25.91 -31.01 -1.27
C PHE A 5 24.41 -30.87 -1.61
N PHE A 6 23.68 -31.99 -1.77
CA PHE A 6 22.30 -32.00 -2.27
C PHE A 6 21.21 -31.80 -1.21
N VAL A 7 21.52 -31.94 0.09
CA VAL A 7 20.50 -31.85 1.16
C VAL A 7 20.28 -30.40 1.62
N ILE A 8 21.27 -29.51 1.45
CA ILE A 8 21.12 -28.09 1.85
C ILE A 8 20.34 -27.28 0.79
N ALA A 9 20.39 -27.68 -0.49
CA ALA A 9 19.65 -27.01 -1.56
C ALA A 9 18.13 -27.22 -1.48
N PHE A 10 17.67 -28.35 -0.93
CA PHE A 10 16.23 -28.65 -0.85
C PHE A 10 15.52 -27.85 0.26
N PHE A 11 16.21 -27.52 1.35
CA PHE A 11 15.67 -26.64 2.41
C PHE A 11 15.73 -25.15 2.05
N ALA A 12 16.67 -24.73 1.19
CA ALA A 12 16.68 -23.37 0.66
C ALA A 12 15.49 -23.08 -0.28
N ALA A 13 14.96 -24.11 -0.96
CA ALA A 13 13.82 -23.96 -1.87
C ALA A 13 12.45 -23.89 -1.18
N ALA A 14 12.30 -24.46 0.03
CA ALA A 14 11.05 -24.38 0.80
C ALA A 14 10.88 -23.04 1.54
N ALA A 15 11.97 -22.27 1.68
CA ALA A 15 11.98 -20.90 2.20
C ALA A 15 11.99 -19.83 1.10
N LEU A 16 11.58 -20.19 -0.14
CA LEU A 16 10.87 -19.26 -1.01
C LEU A 16 9.56 -18.91 -0.32
N CYS A 17 9.68 -18.08 0.72
CA CYS A 17 8.61 -17.44 1.43
C CYS A 17 7.64 -16.91 0.39
N ALA A 18 6.48 -17.57 0.26
CA ALA A 18 5.36 -17.03 -0.51
C ALA A 18 5.27 -15.54 -0.15
N GLN A 19 5.46 -14.69 -1.17
CA GLN A 19 5.42 -13.26 -0.98
C GLN A 19 4.11 -12.90 -0.30
N PRO A 20 4.11 -11.93 0.62
CA PRO A 20 2.88 -11.57 1.31
C PRO A 20 1.84 -11.16 0.27
N VAL A 21 0.63 -11.63 0.48
CA VAL A 21 -0.52 -11.19 -0.31
C VAL A 21 -0.86 -9.77 0.11
N PHE A 22 -1.03 -8.87 -0.86
CA PHE A 22 -1.44 -7.49 -0.65
C PHE A 22 -2.97 -7.38 -0.83
N PRO A 23 -3.75 -7.48 0.25
CA PRO A 23 -5.18 -7.78 0.19
C PRO A 23 -6.03 -6.64 -0.39
N LEU A 24 -5.53 -5.40 -0.35
CA LEU A 24 -6.24 -4.24 -0.87
C LEU A 24 -6.12 -4.10 -2.39
N ARG A 25 -5.12 -4.72 -3.01
CA ARG A 25 -4.97 -4.70 -4.47
C ARG A 25 -6.16 -5.40 -5.12
N GLY A 26 -6.68 -4.83 -6.20
CA GLY A 26 -7.80 -5.39 -6.95
C GLY A 26 -9.18 -5.15 -6.32
N ASN A 27 -9.29 -4.25 -5.36
CA ASN A 27 -10.56 -3.90 -4.73
C ASN A 27 -10.88 -2.41 -4.87
N SER A 28 -12.16 -2.10 -4.97
CA SER A 28 -12.68 -0.73 -4.89
C SER A 28 -13.18 -0.47 -3.46
N TYR A 29 -12.79 0.64 -2.84
CA TYR A 29 -13.07 0.91 -1.43
C TYR A 29 -12.89 2.37 -1.05
N VAL A 30 -13.32 2.70 0.17
CA VAL A 30 -13.13 4.03 0.79
C VAL A 30 -12.40 3.87 2.12
N GLN A 31 -11.39 4.70 2.33
CA GLN A 31 -10.71 4.83 3.62
C GLN A 31 -10.82 6.26 4.14
N ARG A 32 -10.82 6.42 5.46
CA ARG A 32 -10.77 7.72 6.13
C ARG A 32 -9.70 7.72 7.18
N GLY A 33 -9.07 8.86 7.40
CA GLY A 33 -7.95 8.92 8.33
C GLY A 33 -7.37 10.29 8.52
N ILE A 34 -6.19 10.31 9.13
CA ILE A 34 -5.45 11.52 9.47
C ILE A 34 -4.06 11.43 8.85
N LEU A 35 -3.69 12.46 8.11
CA LEU A 35 -2.33 12.72 7.64
C LEU A 35 -1.70 13.77 8.56
N GLU A 36 -0.64 13.39 9.27
CA GLU A 36 0.20 14.29 10.05
C GLU A 36 1.40 14.73 9.21
N TYR A 37 1.50 16.02 8.91
CA TYR A 37 2.60 16.60 8.13
C TYR A 37 2.98 17.96 8.69
N GLY A 38 4.28 18.19 8.93
CA GLY A 38 4.77 19.47 9.45
C GLY A 38 4.27 19.83 10.85
N GLY A 39 3.81 18.84 11.63
CA GLY A 39 3.19 19.06 12.94
C GLY A 39 1.68 19.37 12.90
N GLU A 40 1.08 19.40 11.71
CA GLU A 40 -0.36 19.60 11.53
C GLU A 40 -1.05 18.29 11.16
N GLU A 41 -2.31 18.14 11.61
CA GLU A 41 -3.15 16.99 11.31
C GLU A 41 -4.23 17.37 10.29
N PHE A 42 -4.25 16.63 9.17
CA PHE A 42 -5.19 16.80 8.08
C PHE A 42 -6.11 15.58 7.99
N PRO A 43 -7.41 15.73 8.31
CA PRO A 43 -8.38 14.68 8.03
C PRO A 43 -8.51 14.47 6.52
N ILE A 44 -8.34 13.23 6.08
CA ILE A 44 -8.44 12.86 4.66
C ILE A 44 -9.40 11.69 4.42
N THR A 45 -9.98 11.67 3.23
CA THR A 45 -10.73 10.54 2.69
C THR A 45 -10.04 10.07 1.41
N VAL A 46 -9.78 8.77 1.31
CA VAL A 46 -9.18 8.14 0.14
C VAL A 46 -10.20 7.24 -0.52
N PHE A 47 -10.55 7.55 -1.76
CA PHE A 47 -11.38 6.71 -2.61
C PHE A 47 -10.49 5.92 -3.56
N VAL A 48 -10.70 4.61 -3.61
CA VAL A 48 -9.97 3.70 -4.48
C VAL A 48 -10.97 2.99 -5.37
N LYS A 49 -10.76 3.06 -6.68
CA LYS A 49 -11.56 2.35 -7.67
C LYS A 49 -10.66 1.47 -8.53
N TYR A 50 -10.90 0.18 -8.48
CA TYR A 50 -10.23 -0.80 -9.32
C TYR A 50 -11.05 -1.08 -10.58
N PHE A 51 -10.40 -1.06 -11.73
CA PHE A 51 -10.99 -1.36 -13.03
C PHE A 51 -10.55 -2.75 -13.48
N GLY A 52 -11.39 -3.76 -13.26
CA GLY A 52 -11.04 -5.17 -13.52
C GLY A 52 -10.60 -5.48 -14.96
N LEU A 53 -11.14 -4.76 -15.96
CA LEU A 53 -10.80 -4.98 -17.37
C LEU A 53 -9.41 -4.46 -17.75
N SER A 54 -9.03 -3.27 -17.30
CA SER A 54 -7.72 -2.68 -17.57
C SER A 54 -6.68 -3.02 -16.50
N SER A 55 -7.11 -3.63 -15.38
CA SER A 55 -6.30 -3.84 -14.17
C SER A 55 -5.70 -2.55 -13.61
N GLU A 56 -6.35 -1.41 -13.86
CA GLU A 56 -5.94 -0.10 -13.37
C GLU A 56 -6.60 0.23 -12.04
N THR A 57 -5.96 1.11 -11.28
CA THR A 57 -6.49 1.60 -10.00
C THR A 57 -6.49 3.12 -9.98
N ALA A 58 -7.67 3.73 -9.97
CA ALA A 58 -7.83 5.16 -9.74
C ALA A 58 -7.93 5.44 -8.24
N ILE A 59 -7.20 6.45 -7.79
CA ILE A 59 -7.18 6.90 -6.40
C ILE A 59 -7.49 8.40 -6.37
N VAL A 60 -8.36 8.79 -5.46
CA VAL A 60 -8.75 10.17 -5.19
C VAL A 60 -8.55 10.43 -3.70
N VAL A 61 -7.77 11.45 -3.36
CA VAL A 61 -7.51 11.87 -1.99
C VAL A 61 -8.17 13.21 -1.76
N ASP A 62 -9.15 13.26 -0.86
CA ASP A 62 -9.88 14.45 -0.48
C ASP A 62 -9.56 14.86 0.96
N SER A 63 -9.64 16.16 1.24
CA SER A 63 -9.55 16.75 2.58
C SER A 63 -10.64 17.81 2.76
N SER A 64 -10.72 18.40 3.95
CA SER A 64 -11.59 19.57 4.21
C SER A 64 -11.26 20.78 3.33
N MET A 65 -10.03 20.88 2.82
CA MET A 65 -9.56 21.96 1.94
C MET A 65 -9.85 21.68 0.45
N GLY A 66 -10.54 20.58 0.15
CA GLY A 66 -10.84 20.12 -1.20
C GLY A 66 -10.01 18.90 -1.61
N ASN A 67 -10.04 18.61 -2.90
CA ASN A 67 -9.29 17.51 -3.48
C ASN A 67 -7.79 17.79 -3.36
N LEU A 68 -7.02 16.84 -2.84
CA LEU A 68 -5.57 16.95 -2.72
C LEU A 68 -4.88 16.40 -3.98
N ALA A 69 -5.30 15.21 -4.40
CA ALA A 69 -4.75 14.55 -5.58
C ALA A 69 -5.74 13.54 -6.18
N LYS A 70 -5.60 13.31 -7.49
CA LYS A 70 -6.19 12.20 -8.21
C LYS A 70 -5.13 11.57 -9.08
N PHE A 71 -5.05 10.25 -9.08
CA PHE A 71 -4.08 9.56 -9.94
C PHE A 71 -4.55 8.17 -10.30
N VAL A 72 -4.02 7.67 -11.43
CA VAL A 72 -4.29 6.32 -11.91
C VAL A 72 -2.99 5.54 -11.96
N LEU A 73 -3.01 4.36 -11.35
CA LEU A 73 -1.94 3.38 -11.43
C LEU A 73 -2.29 2.27 -12.42
N GLY A 74 -1.31 1.88 -13.23
CA GLY A 74 -1.37 0.70 -14.07
C GLY A 74 -1.28 -0.60 -13.27
N SER A 75 -1.39 -1.73 -13.98
CA SER A 75 -1.33 -3.07 -13.41
C SER A 75 0.01 -3.43 -12.77
N ASP A 76 1.06 -2.70 -13.11
CA ASP A 76 2.43 -2.78 -12.59
C ASP A 76 2.74 -1.71 -11.53
N GLY A 77 1.79 -0.82 -11.23
CA GLY A 77 1.98 0.33 -10.35
C GLY A 77 2.60 1.56 -11.01
N SER A 78 2.80 1.53 -12.34
CA SER A 78 3.23 2.69 -13.11
C SER A 78 2.17 3.80 -13.05
N GLU A 79 2.60 5.05 -13.03
CA GLU A 79 1.69 6.19 -13.07
C GLU A 79 1.16 6.37 -14.50
N LYS A 80 -0.16 6.39 -14.66
CA LYS A 80 -0.84 6.65 -15.94
C LYS A 80 -1.35 8.08 -16.04
N SER A 81 -1.83 8.63 -14.94
CA SER A 81 -2.24 10.02 -14.83
C SER A 81 -2.04 10.52 -13.41
N LEU A 82 -1.83 11.82 -13.29
CA LEU A 82 -1.73 12.53 -12.02
C LEU A 82 -2.32 13.93 -12.19
N GLU A 83 -3.31 14.24 -11.37
CA GLU A 83 -3.87 15.57 -11.17
C GLU A 83 -3.63 15.95 -9.71
N VAL A 84 -2.99 17.09 -9.47
CA VAL A 84 -2.71 17.58 -8.12
C VAL A 84 -3.36 18.95 -7.95
N SER A 85 -3.95 19.19 -6.79
CA SER A 85 -4.51 20.51 -6.52
C SER A 85 -3.43 21.53 -6.21
N GLN A 86 -3.77 22.81 -6.35
CA GLN A 86 -2.84 23.90 -6.03
C GLN A 86 -2.46 23.96 -4.53
N VAL A 87 -3.13 23.19 -3.67
CA VAL A 87 -2.90 23.17 -2.23
C VAL A 87 -1.60 22.44 -1.87
N ILE A 88 -1.19 21.44 -2.66
CA ILE A 88 0.00 20.63 -2.37
C ILE A 88 0.91 20.59 -3.61
N PRO A 89 2.22 20.84 -3.47
CA PRO A 89 3.16 20.67 -4.57
C PRO A 89 3.15 19.23 -5.14
N GLU A 90 3.10 19.10 -6.46
CA GLU A 90 3.07 17.80 -7.15
C GLU A 90 4.24 16.89 -6.74
N ARG A 91 5.44 17.46 -6.54
CA ARG A 91 6.62 16.73 -6.07
C ARG A 91 6.38 16.00 -4.75
N ILE A 92 5.60 16.60 -3.85
CA ILE A 92 5.25 16.00 -2.56
C ILE A 92 4.30 14.82 -2.80
N VAL A 93 3.23 15.02 -3.59
CA VAL A 93 2.28 13.94 -3.93
C VAL A 93 2.98 12.74 -4.56
N ARG A 94 3.92 12.97 -5.48
CA ARG A 94 4.70 11.88 -6.09
C ARG A 94 5.60 11.16 -5.09
N LYS A 95 6.24 11.90 -4.16
CA LYS A 95 7.14 11.31 -3.16
C LYS A 95 6.38 10.59 -2.03
N THR A 96 5.16 11.00 -1.73
CA THR A 96 4.35 10.46 -0.63
C THR A 96 3.23 9.56 -1.15
N MET A 97 2.16 10.13 -1.70
CA MET A 97 0.92 9.41 -2.03
C MET A 97 1.11 8.30 -3.07
N LEU A 98 1.90 8.54 -4.13
CA LEU A 98 2.20 7.49 -5.11
C LEU A 98 3.05 6.37 -4.51
N ARG A 99 4.03 6.73 -3.68
CA ARG A 99 4.88 5.77 -2.97
C ARG A 99 4.02 4.91 -2.03
N ASP A 100 3.12 5.54 -1.30
CA ASP A 100 2.20 4.89 -0.37
C ASP A 100 1.26 3.93 -1.08
N ALA A 101 0.64 4.37 -2.18
CA ALA A 101 -0.21 3.51 -2.99
C ALA A 101 0.58 2.30 -3.52
N ARG A 102 1.79 2.51 -4.03
CA ARG A 102 2.67 1.43 -4.50
C ARG A 102 3.01 0.43 -3.39
N ALA A 103 3.36 0.91 -2.20
CA ALA A 103 3.65 0.05 -1.06
C ALA A 103 2.41 -0.74 -0.59
N VAL A 104 1.26 -0.09 -0.50
CA VAL A 104 -0.01 -0.71 -0.10
C VAL A 104 -0.49 -1.77 -1.09
N PHE A 105 -0.21 -1.60 -2.38
CA PHE A 105 -0.57 -2.57 -3.41
C PHE A 105 0.53 -3.58 -3.74
N GLY A 106 1.72 -3.47 -3.12
CA GLY A 106 2.82 -4.40 -3.35
C GLY A 106 3.57 -4.19 -4.66
N TYR A 107 3.60 -2.97 -5.20
CA TYR A 107 4.40 -2.57 -6.36
C TYR A 107 5.82 -2.16 -5.95
N TYR A 108 6.51 -3.03 -5.20
CA TYR A 108 7.79 -2.70 -4.55
C TYR A 108 8.96 -2.49 -5.53
N GLY A 109 8.91 -3.07 -6.74
CA GLY A 109 9.91 -2.79 -7.79
C GLY A 109 9.97 -1.32 -8.20
N LEU A 110 8.90 -0.56 -7.94
CA LEU A 110 8.81 0.88 -8.19
C LEU A 110 9.10 1.75 -6.94
N LEU A 111 9.51 1.12 -5.83
CA LEU A 111 9.92 1.78 -4.59
C LEU A 111 11.44 1.88 -4.45
N GLY A 112 12.23 1.19 -5.29
CA GLY A 112 13.69 1.10 -5.20
C GLY A 112 14.18 -0.19 -4.53
N ALA A 113 15.49 -0.28 -4.25
CA ALA A 113 16.14 -1.45 -3.65
C ALA A 113 16.05 -1.50 -2.11
N ASP A 114 15.19 -0.68 -1.51
CA ASP A 114 15.29 -0.28 -0.10
C ASP A 114 14.42 -1.13 0.85
N VAL A 115 13.98 -2.33 0.44
CA VAL A 115 13.15 -3.19 1.32
C VAL A 115 14.02 -3.78 2.43
N VAL A 116 13.93 -3.22 3.63
CA VAL A 116 14.66 -3.67 4.83
C VAL A 116 13.98 -4.88 5.45
N LYS A 117 12.64 -4.89 5.51
CA LYS A 117 11.88 -5.99 6.10
C LYS A 117 10.51 -6.10 5.47
N MET A 118 10.08 -7.34 5.26
CA MET A 118 8.72 -7.66 4.87
C MET A 118 8.23 -8.83 5.71
N SER A 119 7.09 -8.65 6.39
CA SER A 119 6.48 -9.68 7.22
C SER A 119 5.03 -9.94 6.83
N LYS A 120 4.59 -11.15 7.13
CA LYS A 120 3.22 -11.62 6.90
C LYS A 120 2.56 -12.00 8.21
N ASN A 121 1.25 -11.85 8.28
CA ASN A 121 0.46 -12.40 9.38
C ASN A 121 0.31 -13.93 9.25
N LEU A 122 -0.32 -14.56 10.24
CA LEU A 122 -0.54 -16.02 10.25
C LEU A 122 -1.35 -16.55 9.05
N ARG A 123 -2.06 -15.67 8.35
CA ARG A 123 -2.85 -15.98 7.14
C ARG A 123 -2.13 -15.66 5.84
N GLY A 124 -0.87 -15.23 5.89
CA GLY A 124 -0.04 -14.94 4.72
C GLY A 124 -0.23 -13.54 4.10
N PHE A 125 -1.05 -12.67 4.70
CA PHE A 125 -1.20 -11.29 4.23
C PHE A 125 -0.06 -10.41 4.75
N ALA A 126 0.32 -9.37 3.99
CA ALA A 126 1.28 -8.36 4.41
C ALA A 126 0.91 -7.80 5.80
N ALA A 127 1.86 -7.70 6.73
CA ALA A 127 1.61 -7.19 8.08
C ALA A 127 2.45 -5.95 8.42
N ASP A 128 3.73 -5.98 8.06
CA ASP A 128 4.66 -4.88 8.28
C ASP A 128 5.69 -4.90 7.14
N LEU A 129 5.82 -3.75 6.48
CA LEU A 129 6.81 -3.44 5.46
C LEU A 129 7.70 -2.32 6.01
N LYS A 130 9.00 -2.54 6.04
CA LYS A 130 9.99 -1.52 6.39
C LYS A 130 10.93 -1.31 5.23
N PHE A 131 11.15 -0.03 4.97
CA PHE A 131 12.12 0.50 4.03
C PHE A 131 13.00 1.49 4.79
N ASP A 132 14.11 1.93 4.19
CA ASP A 132 14.92 2.95 4.81
C ASP A 132 14.11 4.26 5.00
N GLY A 133 14.01 4.75 6.24
CA GLY A 133 13.22 5.94 6.60
C GLY A 133 11.70 5.86 6.33
N TYR A 134 11.14 4.68 6.08
CA TYR A 134 9.73 4.51 5.67
C TYR A 134 9.14 3.17 6.12
N SER A 135 7.89 3.14 6.58
CA SER A 135 7.22 1.90 6.97
C SER A 135 5.73 1.92 6.69
N VAL A 136 5.17 0.74 6.45
CA VAL A 136 3.74 0.49 6.25
C VAL A 136 3.32 -0.70 7.10
N LYS A 137 2.32 -0.51 7.94
CA LYS A 137 1.77 -1.54 8.82
C LYS A 137 0.30 -1.76 8.49
N PHE A 138 -0.08 -3.02 8.38
CA PHE A 138 -1.44 -3.46 8.17
C PHE A 138 -1.93 -4.18 9.44
N SER A 139 -3.11 -3.82 9.91
CA SER A 139 -3.65 -4.33 11.17
C SER A 139 -5.16 -4.46 11.14
N ASP A 140 -5.70 -5.09 12.19
CA ASP A 140 -7.13 -5.21 12.43
C ASP A 140 -7.89 -5.84 11.26
N TYR A 141 -7.37 -6.97 10.78
CA TYR A 141 -7.96 -7.70 9.66
C TYR A 141 -9.38 -8.15 9.98
N LYS A 142 -10.34 -7.78 9.12
CA LYS A 142 -11.75 -8.14 9.24
C LYS A 142 -12.26 -8.71 7.93
N LEU A 143 -13.34 -9.49 8.01
CA LEU A 143 -14.06 -9.96 6.84
C LEU A 143 -14.96 -8.84 6.33
N TRP A 144 -14.92 -8.59 5.03
CA TRP A 144 -15.72 -7.61 4.33
C TRP A 144 -16.44 -8.25 3.14
N GLY A 145 -17.71 -7.87 2.92
CA GLY A 145 -18.51 -8.36 1.80
C GLY A 145 -18.57 -9.89 1.73
N GLU A 146 -18.23 -10.44 0.56
CA GLU A 146 -18.22 -11.87 0.21
C GLU A 146 -17.10 -12.68 0.90
N GLY A 147 -16.75 -12.34 2.15
CA GLY A 147 -15.71 -13.04 2.92
C GLY A 147 -14.28 -12.62 2.59
N LYS A 148 -14.08 -11.45 1.97
CA LYS A 148 -12.73 -10.91 1.72
C LYS A 148 -12.12 -10.45 3.04
N LEU A 149 -10.99 -11.04 3.45
CA LEU A 149 -10.25 -10.60 4.63
C LEU A 149 -9.33 -9.43 4.28
N LEU A 150 -9.66 -8.24 4.76
CA LEU A 150 -8.93 -7.00 4.47
C LEU A 150 -8.46 -6.32 5.77
N PRO A 151 -7.32 -5.62 5.75
CA PRO A 151 -6.88 -4.83 6.90
C PRO A 151 -7.87 -3.68 7.11
N GLN A 152 -8.38 -3.56 8.32
CA GLN A 152 -9.19 -2.40 8.67
C GLN A 152 -8.31 -1.15 8.83
N THR A 153 -7.07 -1.30 9.29
CA THR A 153 -6.19 -0.16 9.57
C THR A 153 -4.87 -0.27 8.83
N ILE A 154 -4.47 0.82 8.19
CA ILE A 154 -3.16 1.02 7.58
C ILE A 154 -2.49 2.19 8.29
N GLU A 155 -1.26 1.98 8.75
CA GLU A 155 -0.40 3.02 9.30
C GLU A 155 0.84 3.13 8.43
N ILE A 156 1.11 4.33 7.94
CA ILE A 156 2.29 4.66 7.15
C ILE A 156 3.08 5.72 7.91
N ALA A 157 4.38 5.52 8.07
CA ALA A 157 5.25 6.48 8.73
C ALA A 157 6.53 6.69 7.93
N SER A 158 6.98 7.94 7.87
CA SER A 158 8.28 8.34 7.37
C SER A 158 8.86 9.44 8.25
N ASP A 159 10.10 9.84 7.98
CA ASP A 159 10.75 10.95 8.70
C ASP A 159 9.98 12.28 8.59
N SER A 160 9.16 12.45 7.54
CA SER A 160 8.46 13.71 7.24
C SER A 160 6.95 13.70 7.49
N TYR A 161 6.32 12.53 7.62
CA TYR A 161 4.87 12.43 7.82
C TYR A 161 4.45 11.11 8.45
N LYS A 162 3.27 11.13 9.08
CA LYS A 162 2.55 9.92 9.49
C LYS A 162 1.16 9.94 8.85
N LEU A 163 0.65 8.77 8.50
CA LEU A 163 -0.67 8.60 7.94
C LEU A 163 -1.32 7.39 8.57
N LYS A 164 -2.53 7.57 9.11
CA LYS A 164 -3.34 6.47 9.63
C LYS A 164 -4.67 6.46 8.92
N LEU A 165 -4.94 5.39 8.17
CA LEU A 165 -6.17 5.17 7.43
C LEU A 165 -6.96 4.01 8.01
N THR A 166 -8.28 4.18 8.03
CA THR A 166 -9.25 3.15 8.40
C THR A 166 -10.14 2.85 7.20
N LEU A 167 -10.27 1.58 6.84
CA LEU A 167 -11.21 1.10 5.84
C LEU A 167 -12.64 1.30 6.33
N VAL A 168 -13.45 2.00 5.53
CA VAL A 168 -14.82 2.41 5.90
C VAL A 168 -15.86 1.64 5.09
N ALA A 169 -15.61 1.43 3.79
CA ALA A 169 -16.55 0.77 2.90
C ALA A 169 -15.85 0.07 1.75
N LEU A 170 -16.46 -1.01 1.26
CA LEU A 170 -16.16 -1.55 -0.07
C LEU A 170 -17.13 -0.96 -1.08
N LEU A 171 -16.60 -0.62 -2.25
CA LEU A 171 -17.36 -0.15 -3.40
C LEU A 171 -17.55 -1.33 -4.35
N LYS A 172 -18.76 -1.46 -4.91
CA LYS A 172 -19.08 -2.46 -5.93
C LYS A 172 -18.70 -1.95 -7.31
#